data_AF-A0A1U7LH65-F1
#
_entry.id   AF-A0A1U7LH65-F1
#
_cell.length_a   1.000
_cell.length_b   1.000
_cell.length_c   1.000
_cell.angle_alpha   90.00
_cell.angle_beta   90.00
_cell.angle_gamma   90.00
#
_symmetry.space_group_name_H-M   'P 1'
#
loop_
_entity.id
_entity.type
_entity.pdbx_description
1 polymer ?
#
loop_
_entity_poly.entity_id
_entity_poly.type
_entity_poly.pdbx_seq_one_letter_code
_entity_poly.pdbx_strand_id
1 'polypeptide(L)'
;MSSSDPITQVVQNQGPPSTNVNIAGPPLTLDLRGTEFELSREELTGLPESILLCLFPHGLLLEGYNSSEDVIAVDFDPVSLGYVLDFLRDAANSPSSPSSSIHPLQSKPAIIVLREDLDYYCISPKDSASNVTLVKHLCGDELVKRDEIFGSLKRCEGGAEQHLVDMLCASGFTISDSWGYRALEPHKTCISSVALARLNSDSSNPQHMATAQKLLLFWRKPARKCWWDGVELADIGANQEKVKVWIRRIWTLELTVIGAGKM
;
A
#
# COMPACT_ATOMS: atom_id res chain seq x y z
N MET A 1 -28.03 40.91 -4.70
CA MET A 1 -28.16 39.49 -5.07
C MET A 1 -26.84 38.81 -4.70
N SER A 2 -26.76 38.26 -3.49
CA SER A 2 -25.55 37.58 -3.01
C SER A 2 -25.54 36.15 -3.55
N SER A 3 -24.47 35.81 -4.28
CA SER A 3 -24.17 34.46 -4.73
C SER A 3 -23.91 33.57 -3.51
N SER A 4 -24.76 32.58 -3.29
CA SER A 4 -24.55 31.52 -2.32
C SER A 4 -23.63 30.46 -2.94
N ASP A 5 -22.41 30.34 -2.43
CA ASP A 5 -21.50 29.25 -2.77
C ASP A 5 -22.10 27.91 -2.29
N PRO A 6 -22.26 26.92 -3.18
CA PRO A 6 -22.72 25.59 -2.78
C PRO A 6 -21.51 24.81 -2.23
N ILE A 7 -21.10 25.11 -0.99
CA ILE A 7 -20.22 24.22 -0.24
C ILE A 7 -21.06 23.01 0.17
N THR A 8 -20.91 21.92 -0.58
CA THR A 8 -21.34 20.59 -0.18
C THR A 8 -20.67 20.26 1.14
N GLN A 9 -21.47 20.13 2.20
CA GLN A 9 -21.02 19.60 3.47
C GLN A 9 -20.47 18.20 3.22
N VAL A 10 -19.16 18.04 3.40
CA VAL A 10 -18.55 16.71 3.48
C VAL A 10 -19.05 16.10 4.78
N VAL A 11 -20.06 15.24 4.69
CA VAL A 11 -20.41 14.33 5.77
C VAL A 11 -19.12 13.59 6.11
N GLN A 12 -18.64 13.74 7.34
CA GLN A 12 -17.63 12.86 7.90
C GLN A 12 -18.24 11.46 7.90
N ASN A 13 -18.07 10.72 6.80
CA ASN A 13 -18.32 9.29 6.82
C ASN A 13 -17.47 8.74 7.96
N GLN A 14 -18.14 8.03 8.88
CA GLN A 14 -17.49 7.21 9.88
C GLN A 14 -16.32 6.48 9.19
N GLY A 15 -15.15 6.51 9.82
CA GLY A 15 -13.98 5.79 9.32
C GLY A 15 -14.36 4.35 8.97
N PRO A 16 -13.60 3.67 8.09
CA PRO A 16 -13.87 2.27 7.78
C PRO A 16 -14.05 1.47 9.09
N PRO A 17 -14.98 0.51 9.13
CA PRO A 17 -15.23 -0.28 10.33
C PRO A 17 -13.92 -0.86 10.84
N SER A 18 -13.55 -0.54 12.07
CA SER A 18 -12.33 -1.04 12.69
C SER A 18 -12.37 -2.56 12.70
N THR A 19 -11.35 -3.21 12.14
CA THR A 19 -11.22 -4.67 12.16
C THR A 19 -10.89 -5.13 13.59
N ASN A 20 -11.91 -5.50 14.37
CA ASN A 20 -11.72 -6.14 15.68
C ASN A 20 -11.32 -7.61 15.47
N VAL A 21 -10.01 -7.86 15.40
CA VAL A 21 -9.46 -9.22 15.31
C VAL A 21 -9.46 -9.83 16.71
N ASN A 22 -10.29 -10.84 16.97
CA ASN A 22 -10.18 -11.63 18.18
C ASN A 22 -8.86 -12.43 18.15
N ILE A 23 -7.99 -12.17 19.13
CA ILE A 23 -6.65 -12.79 19.24
C ILE A 23 -6.75 -14.25 19.72
N ALA A 24 -7.87 -14.64 20.35
CA ALA A 24 -8.12 -16.00 20.77
C ALA A 24 -8.88 -16.77 19.67
N GLY A 25 -8.19 -17.64 18.94
CA GLY A 25 -8.79 -18.52 17.93
C GLY A 25 -7.76 -19.33 17.13
N PRO A 26 -8.19 -20.37 16.39
CA PRO A 26 -7.30 -21.14 15.50
C PRO A 26 -6.73 -20.26 14.38
N PRO A 27 -5.64 -20.65 13.71
CA PRO A 27 -5.17 -19.96 12.51
C PRO A 27 -6.26 -19.93 11.42
N LEU A 28 -6.13 -19.00 10.49
CA LEU A 28 -7.05 -18.79 9.38
C LEU A 28 -6.41 -19.24 8.08
N THR A 29 -7.12 -20.05 7.29
CA THR A 29 -6.65 -20.46 5.96
C THR A 29 -7.29 -19.58 4.90
N LEU A 30 -6.48 -18.92 4.09
CA LEU A 30 -6.88 -18.07 2.97
C LEU A 30 -6.46 -18.72 1.65
N ASP A 31 -7.35 -18.75 0.66
CA ASP A 31 -7.03 -19.08 -0.73
C ASP A 31 -6.96 -17.80 -1.57
N LEU A 32 -5.73 -17.45 -1.98
CA LEU A 32 -5.43 -16.30 -2.82
C LEU A 32 -5.15 -16.77 -4.24
N ARG A 33 -6.20 -16.79 -5.07
CA ARG A 33 -6.13 -17.16 -6.49
C ARG A 33 -5.51 -18.56 -6.72
N GLY A 34 -5.84 -19.52 -5.87
CA GLY A 34 -5.33 -20.89 -5.90
C GLY A 34 -4.06 -21.12 -5.06
N THR A 35 -3.61 -20.11 -4.32
CA THR A 35 -2.46 -20.22 -3.40
C THR A 35 -2.93 -20.10 -1.97
N GLU A 36 -2.74 -21.15 -1.18
CA GLU A 36 -3.18 -21.19 0.21
C GLU A 36 -2.16 -20.55 1.16
N PHE A 37 -2.66 -19.75 2.10
CA PHE A 37 -1.91 -19.16 3.20
C PHE A 37 -2.58 -19.51 4.53
N GLU A 38 -1.85 -20.11 5.44
CA GLU A 38 -2.28 -20.24 6.84
C GLU A 38 -1.70 -19.09 7.66
N LEU A 39 -2.56 -18.26 8.25
CA LEU A 39 -2.17 -17.11 9.05
C LEU A 39 -2.58 -17.30 10.51
N SER A 40 -1.61 -17.17 11.41
CA SER A 40 -1.91 -17.07 12.84
C SER A 40 -2.69 -15.79 13.16
N ARG A 41 -3.39 -15.78 14.30
CA ARG A 41 -4.10 -14.57 14.78
C ARG A 41 -3.13 -13.42 15.03
N GLU A 42 -1.93 -13.73 15.51
CA GLU A 42 -0.88 -12.74 15.72
C GLU A 42 -0.43 -12.10 14.40
N GLU A 43 -0.20 -12.90 13.35
CA GLU A 43 0.13 -12.37 12.02
C GLU A 43 -1.00 -11.51 11.46
N LEU A 44 -2.26 -11.98 11.57
CA LEU A 44 -3.43 -11.20 11.14
C LEU A 44 -3.53 -9.85 11.86
N THR A 45 -3.31 -9.82 13.18
CA THR A 45 -3.30 -8.57 13.96
C THR A 45 -2.09 -7.68 13.60
N GLY A 46 -0.97 -8.29 13.21
CA GLY A 46 0.24 -7.60 12.78
C GLY A 46 0.19 -7.06 11.35
N LEU A 47 -0.74 -7.52 10.52
CA LEU A 47 -0.87 -7.04 9.14
C LEU A 47 -1.23 -5.55 9.10
N PRO A 48 -0.69 -4.79 8.12
CA PRO A 48 -1.10 -3.42 7.86
C PRO A 48 -2.61 -3.36 7.58
N GLU A 49 -3.29 -2.35 8.11
CA GLU A 49 -4.72 -2.10 7.91
C GLU A 49 -5.04 -1.98 6.42
N SER A 50 -4.17 -1.35 5.65
CA SER A 50 -4.31 -1.25 4.20
C SER A 50 -4.37 -2.61 3.50
N ILE A 51 -3.65 -3.62 3.99
CA ILE A 51 -3.68 -4.99 3.46
C ILE A 51 -4.91 -5.74 3.97
N LEU A 52 -5.25 -5.59 5.26
CA LEU A 52 -6.45 -6.21 5.83
C LEU A 52 -7.74 -5.76 5.15
N LEU A 53 -7.84 -4.48 4.77
CA LEU A 53 -8.98 -3.95 4.03
C LEU A 53 -9.10 -4.55 2.62
N CYS A 54 -7.99 -4.96 2.02
CA CYS A 54 -8.00 -5.67 0.74
C CYS A 54 -8.37 -7.15 0.91
N LEU A 55 -7.87 -7.80 1.96
CA LEU A 55 -8.18 -9.20 2.25
C LEU A 55 -9.64 -9.40 2.72
N PHE A 56 -10.17 -8.43 3.46
CA PHE A 56 -11.49 -8.48 4.08
C PHE A 56 -12.26 -7.18 3.79
N PRO A 57 -12.70 -6.96 2.54
CA PRO A 57 -13.36 -5.72 2.13
C PRO A 57 -14.70 -5.48 2.84
N HIS A 58 -15.31 -6.53 3.38
CA HIS A 58 -16.55 -6.48 4.17
C HIS A 58 -16.31 -6.51 5.68
N GLY A 59 -15.05 -6.37 6.11
CA GLY A 59 -14.63 -6.55 7.49
C GLY A 59 -14.33 -8.02 7.82
N LEU A 60 -13.50 -8.20 8.83
CA LEU A 60 -13.10 -9.52 9.32
C LEU A 60 -14.09 -9.99 10.40
N LEU A 61 -15.13 -10.72 9.98
CA LEU A 61 -16.08 -11.37 10.89
C LEU A 61 -15.54 -12.76 11.29
N LEU A 62 -14.77 -12.83 12.37
CA LEU A 62 -14.17 -14.09 12.82
C LEU A 62 -15.11 -15.05 13.54
N GLU A 63 -16.28 -14.58 14.00
CA GLU A 63 -17.18 -15.36 14.87
C GLU A 63 -17.75 -16.63 14.22
N GLY A 64 -17.75 -16.70 12.88
CA GLY A 64 -18.23 -17.87 12.12
C GLY A 64 -17.17 -18.94 11.84
N TYR A 65 -15.87 -18.60 11.91
CA TYR A 65 -14.77 -19.48 11.53
C TYR A 65 -14.18 -20.18 12.76
N ASN A 66 -14.98 -21.07 13.36
CA ASN A 66 -14.58 -21.83 14.56
C ASN A 66 -13.87 -23.15 14.23
N SER A 67 -13.75 -23.48 12.94
CA SER A 67 -13.18 -24.74 12.45
C SER A 67 -11.92 -24.45 11.66
N SER A 68 -10.84 -25.23 11.88
CA SER A 68 -9.61 -25.18 11.09
C SER A 68 -9.78 -25.65 9.63
N GLU A 69 -11.00 -25.99 9.23
CA GLU A 69 -11.33 -26.54 7.89
C GLU A 69 -11.89 -25.46 6.94
N ASP A 70 -12.23 -24.28 7.43
CA ASP A 70 -12.82 -23.23 6.59
C ASP A 70 -11.75 -22.46 5.82
N VAL A 71 -11.71 -22.65 4.50
CA VAL A 71 -10.83 -21.90 3.58
C VAL A 71 -11.57 -20.66 3.07
N ILE A 72 -11.01 -19.47 3.30
CA ILE A 72 -11.57 -18.21 2.81
C ILE A 72 -10.93 -17.85 1.48
N ALA A 73 -11.71 -17.89 0.41
CA ALA A 73 -11.26 -17.41 -0.89
C ALA A 73 -11.24 -15.87 -0.94
N VAL A 74 -10.11 -15.31 -1.40
CA VAL A 74 -9.87 -13.87 -1.48
C VAL A 74 -9.29 -13.51 -2.85
N ASP A 75 -9.87 -12.52 -3.53
CA ASP A 75 -9.28 -11.93 -4.76
C ASP A 75 -8.16 -10.95 -4.38
N PHE A 76 -7.03 -11.50 -3.92
CA PHE A 76 -5.82 -10.75 -3.62
C PHE A 76 -4.60 -11.46 -4.24
N ASP A 77 -3.59 -10.70 -4.64
CA ASP A 77 -2.40 -11.29 -5.24
C ASP A 77 -1.56 -12.05 -4.18
N PRO A 78 -1.32 -13.36 -4.35
CA PRO A 78 -0.57 -14.14 -3.37
C PRO A 78 0.89 -13.68 -3.25
N VAL A 79 1.51 -13.17 -4.32
CA VAL A 79 2.89 -12.68 -4.30
C VAL A 79 2.97 -11.40 -3.47
N SER A 80 1.96 -10.53 -3.56
CA SER A 80 1.89 -9.32 -2.73
C SER A 80 1.79 -9.66 -1.25
N LEU A 81 0.94 -10.63 -0.86
CA LEU A 81 0.79 -11.01 0.53
C LEU A 81 2.06 -11.68 1.06
N GLY A 82 2.64 -12.60 0.28
CA GLY A 82 3.91 -13.25 0.61
C GLY A 82 5.02 -12.25 0.88
N TYR A 83 5.21 -11.28 -0.01
CA TYR A 83 6.20 -10.20 0.17
C TYR A 83 6.02 -9.44 1.50
N VAL A 84 4.77 -9.12 1.87
CA VAL A 84 4.48 -8.44 3.14
C VAL A 84 4.79 -9.34 4.33
N LEU A 85 4.31 -10.58 4.31
CA LEU A 85 4.51 -11.52 5.42
C LEU A 85 5.99 -11.81 5.66
N ASP A 86 6.76 -12.05 4.60
CA ASP A 86 8.18 -12.35 4.70
C ASP A 86 8.94 -11.20 5.36
N PHE A 87 8.63 -9.96 4.98
CA PHE A 87 9.23 -8.77 5.59
C PHE A 87 8.83 -8.61 7.07
N LEU A 88 7.54 -8.82 7.40
CA LEU A 88 7.06 -8.74 8.79
C LEU A 88 7.70 -9.81 9.68
N ARG A 89 7.79 -11.05 9.19
CA ARG A 89 8.39 -12.18 9.90
C ARG A 89 9.88 -11.96 10.13
N ASP A 90 10.62 -11.50 9.11
CA ASP A 90 12.03 -11.14 9.24
C ASP A 90 12.25 -10.04 10.30
N ALA A 91 11.40 -9.02 10.30
CA ALA A 91 11.46 -7.96 11.30
C ALA A 91 11.07 -8.43 12.71
N ALA A 92 10.13 -9.37 12.85
CA ALA A 92 9.75 -9.96 14.14
C ALA A 92 10.88 -10.80 14.75
N ASN A 93 11.69 -11.47 13.92
CA ASN A 93 12.82 -12.28 14.35
C ASN A 93 14.08 -11.46 14.68
N SER A 94 14.07 -10.16 14.39
CA SER A 94 15.19 -9.26 14.69
C SER A 94 15.30 -9.05 16.21
N PRO A 95 16.50 -9.13 16.81
CA PRO A 95 16.67 -8.95 18.25
C PRO A 95 16.18 -7.56 18.68
N SER A 96 15.17 -7.52 19.57
CA SER A 96 14.69 -6.29 20.18
C SER A 96 15.76 -5.72 21.12
N SER A 97 16.07 -4.43 21.01
CA SER A 97 16.98 -3.76 21.94
C SER A 97 16.48 -3.88 23.40
N PRO A 98 17.35 -4.17 24.38
CA PRO A 98 16.95 -4.32 25.77
C PRO A 98 16.30 -3.03 26.30
N SER A 99 15.10 -3.21 26.84
CA SER A 99 14.11 -2.17 27.15
C SER A 99 14.49 -1.30 28.35
N SER A 100 14.69 0.00 28.10
CA SER A 100 14.52 1.07 29.10
C SER A 100 13.72 2.27 28.57
N SER A 101 13.30 2.23 27.31
CA SER A 101 12.57 3.31 26.64
C SER A 101 11.06 3.18 26.81
N ILE A 102 10.42 4.29 27.21
CA ILE A 102 8.96 4.41 27.39
C ILE A 102 8.22 4.45 26.02
N HIS A 103 8.93 4.71 24.91
CA HIS A 103 8.32 4.86 23.58
C HIS A 103 8.22 3.52 22.81
N PRO A 104 7.02 3.15 22.29
CA PRO A 104 6.81 1.92 21.51
C PRO A 104 7.74 1.75 20.30
N LEU A 105 8.13 2.86 19.66
CA LEU A 105 9.05 2.86 18.51
C LEU A 105 10.51 2.50 18.85
N GLN A 106 10.87 2.57 20.13
CA GLN A 106 12.25 2.32 20.58
C GLN A 106 12.40 0.88 21.12
N SER A 107 11.30 0.22 21.47
CA SER A 107 11.31 -1.15 22.01
C SER A 107 10.84 -2.21 21.02
N LYS A 108 10.06 -1.83 19.99
CA LYS A 108 9.51 -2.75 18.99
C LYS A 108 9.86 -2.29 17.57
N PRO A 109 10.14 -3.23 16.65
CA PRO A 109 10.41 -2.87 15.27
C PRO A 109 9.17 -2.25 14.64
N ALA A 110 9.36 -1.06 14.05
CA ALA A 110 8.36 -0.33 13.31
C ALA A 110 8.68 -0.37 11.82
N ILE A 111 7.65 -0.58 11.00
CA ILE A 111 7.76 -0.79 9.56
C ILE A 111 6.88 0.24 8.89
N ILE A 112 7.47 0.95 7.95
CA ILE A 112 6.78 1.87 7.06
C ILE A 112 6.24 1.04 5.90
N VAL A 113 4.95 1.16 5.67
CA VAL A 113 4.23 0.48 4.60
C VAL A 113 3.77 1.54 3.61
N LEU A 114 4.31 1.48 2.40
CA LEU A 114 3.89 2.33 1.29
C LEU A 114 3.22 1.45 0.25
N ARG A 115 1.94 1.70 -0.02
CA ARG A 115 1.15 0.99 -1.02
C ARG A 115 0.68 1.95 -2.10
N GLU A 116 0.73 1.53 -3.35
CA GLU A 116 0.16 2.24 -4.50
C GLU A 116 -0.95 1.41 -5.15
N ASP A 117 -2.09 2.07 -5.38
CA ASP A 117 -3.06 1.66 -6.39
C ASP A 117 -2.99 2.64 -7.55
N LEU A 118 -2.67 2.13 -8.73
CA LEU A 118 -2.54 2.90 -9.95
C LEU A 118 -3.62 2.45 -10.94
N ASP A 119 -4.66 3.26 -11.11
CA ASP A 119 -5.64 3.08 -12.19
C ASP A 119 -5.17 3.80 -13.44
N TYR A 120 -5.23 3.15 -14.60
CA TYR A 120 -4.83 3.79 -15.87
C TYR A 120 -5.90 3.71 -16.95
N TYR A 121 -5.94 4.76 -17.78
CA TYR A 121 -6.95 5.00 -18.79
C TYR A 121 -6.27 5.29 -20.13
N CYS A 122 -6.36 4.35 -21.06
CA CYS A 122 -5.78 4.48 -22.39
C CYS A 122 -6.71 5.28 -23.31
N ILE A 123 -6.19 6.35 -23.90
CA ILE A 123 -6.86 7.13 -24.95
C ILE A 123 -6.25 6.70 -26.28
N SER A 124 -6.95 5.82 -27.01
CA SER A 124 -6.55 5.42 -28.36
C SER A 124 -6.87 6.53 -29.37
N PRO A 125 -6.04 6.73 -30.41
CA PRO A 125 -6.42 7.49 -31.59
C PRO A 125 -7.71 6.91 -32.23
N LYS A 126 -8.49 7.77 -32.89
CA LYS A 126 -9.89 7.49 -33.32
C LYS A 126 -10.07 6.28 -34.25
N ASP A 127 -9.01 5.76 -34.88
CA ASP A 127 -9.08 4.70 -35.89
C ASP A 127 -8.55 3.32 -35.43
N SER A 128 -7.99 3.18 -34.22
CA SER A 128 -7.41 1.91 -33.72
C SER A 128 -8.37 1.09 -32.85
N ALA A 129 -9.65 1.05 -33.23
CA ALA A 129 -10.72 0.36 -32.47
C ALA A 129 -10.59 -1.18 -32.44
N SER A 130 -9.73 -1.79 -33.25
CA SER A 130 -9.75 -3.24 -33.50
C SER A 130 -9.25 -4.11 -32.34
N ASN A 131 -8.57 -3.57 -31.32
CA ASN A 131 -8.25 -4.34 -30.11
C ASN A 131 -7.95 -3.50 -28.85
N VAL A 132 -8.96 -2.77 -28.35
CA VAL A 132 -8.85 -1.92 -27.16
C VAL A 132 -8.34 -2.69 -25.93
N THR A 133 -8.74 -3.96 -25.77
CA THR A 133 -8.29 -4.82 -24.65
C THR A 133 -6.80 -5.09 -24.72
N LEU A 134 -6.27 -5.44 -25.89
CA LEU A 134 -4.84 -5.64 -26.09
C LEU A 134 -4.06 -4.35 -25.83
N VAL A 135 -4.52 -3.20 -26.34
CA VAL A 135 -3.88 -1.91 -26.08
C VAL A 135 -3.81 -1.61 -24.58
N LYS A 136 -4.91 -1.83 -23.85
CA LYS A 136 -4.92 -1.67 -22.39
C LYS A 136 -3.91 -2.58 -21.69
N HIS A 137 -3.81 -3.84 -22.11
CA HIS A 137 -2.87 -4.78 -21.53
C HIS A 137 -1.41 -4.37 -21.78
N LEU A 138 -1.06 -4.05 -23.03
CA LEU A 138 0.29 -3.60 -23.41
C LEU A 138 0.70 -2.30 -22.72
N CYS A 139 -0.23 -1.35 -22.57
CA CYS A 139 0.01 -0.15 -21.77
C CYS A 139 0.28 -0.50 -20.31
N GLY A 140 -0.45 -1.48 -19.75
CA GLY A 140 -0.22 -2.00 -18.40
C GLY A 140 1.18 -2.58 -18.25
N ASP A 141 1.61 -3.44 -19.19
CA ASP A 141 2.94 -4.05 -19.20
C ASP A 141 4.07 -3.01 -19.20
N GLU A 142 3.89 -1.91 -19.95
CA GLU A 142 4.86 -0.83 -19.99
C GLU A 142 4.85 0.03 -18.71
N LEU A 143 3.67 0.23 -18.10
CA LEU A 143 3.57 0.97 -16.84
C LEU A 143 4.08 0.19 -15.63
N VAL A 144 4.04 -1.15 -15.66
CA VAL A 144 4.61 -2.00 -14.61
C VAL A 144 6.14 -1.80 -14.55
N LYS A 145 6.82 -1.69 -15.71
CA LYS A 145 8.28 -1.47 -15.78
C LYS A 145 8.75 -0.16 -15.15
N ARG A 146 7.86 0.83 -14.97
CA ARG A 146 8.16 2.09 -14.30
C ARG A 146 8.10 1.91 -12.79
N ASP A 147 9.14 1.25 -12.28
CA ASP A 147 9.15 0.68 -10.93
C ASP A 147 9.79 1.58 -9.85
N GLU A 148 10.17 2.82 -10.16
CA GLU A 148 10.68 3.74 -9.14
C GLU A 148 9.58 4.23 -8.20
N ILE A 149 9.77 4.10 -6.88
CA ILE A 149 8.83 4.61 -5.87
C ILE A 149 8.60 6.10 -6.06
N PHE A 150 9.67 6.89 -6.14
CA PHE A 150 9.57 8.35 -6.19
C PHE A 150 9.51 8.93 -7.61
N GLY A 151 9.52 8.09 -8.65
CA GLY A 151 9.66 8.52 -10.05
C GLY A 151 8.64 9.58 -10.49
N SER A 152 7.37 9.44 -10.05
CA SER A 152 6.32 10.43 -10.38
C SER A 152 6.35 11.68 -9.49
N LEU A 153 6.94 11.61 -8.30
CA LEU A 153 7.00 12.74 -7.35
C LEU A 153 8.23 13.63 -7.56
N LYS A 154 9.32 13.10 -8.14
CA LYS A 154 10.55 13.87 -8.47
C LYS A 154 10.29 15.08 -9.37
N ARG A 155 9.15 15.12 -10.09
CA ARG A 155 8.79 16.21 -11.00
C ARG A 155 8.25 17.47 -10.29
N CYS A 156 8.02 17.40 -8.99
CA CYS A 156 7.45 18.49 -8.19
C CYS A 156 8.50 19.05 -7.22
N GLU A 157 9.43 19.87 -7.73
CA GLU A 157 10.45 20.53 -6.90
C GLU A 157 9.82 21.58 -5.96
N GLY A 158 10.29 21.64 -4.70
CA GLY A 158 9.99 22.73 -3.75
C GLY A 158 8.63 22.67 -3.04
N GLY A 159 7.89 21.56 -3.16
CA GLY A 159 6.53 21.40 -2.60
C GLY A 159 6.41 20.48 -1.38
N ALA A 160 5.17 20.18 -0.98
CA ALA A 160 4.86 19.18 0.05
C ALA A 160 5.26 17.76 -0.39
N GLU A 161 5.30 17.51 -1.71
CA GLU A 161 5.83 16.31 -2.35
C GLU A 161 7.29 16.08 -1.98
N GLN A 162 8.14 17.09 -2.12
CA GLN A 162 9.55 16.98 -1.77
C GLN A 162 9.73 16.69 -0.28
N HIS A 163 8.97 17.37 0.58
CA HIS A 163 9.00 17.11 2.02
C HIS A 163 8.57 15.67 2.37
N LEU A 164 7.60 15.10 1.65
CA LEU A 164 7.20 13.70 1.81
C LEU A 164 8.33 12.75 1.40
N VAL A 165 8.99 13.01 0.27
CA VAL A 165 10.14 12.23 -0.20
C VAL A 165 11.28 12.30 0.81
N ASP A 166 11.65 13.50 1.27
CA ASP A 166 12.71 13.71 2.26
C ASP A 166 12.39 12.99 3.58
N MET A 167 11.13 13.06 4.01
CA MET A 167 10.64 12.38 5.21
C MET A 167 10.76 10.86 5.08
N LEU A 168 10.31 10.27 3.97
CA LEU A 168 10.41 8.83 3.72
C LEU A 168 11.88 8.39 3.60
N CYS A 169 12.73 9.20 2.96
CA CYS A 169 14.16 8.90 2.85
C CYS A 169 14.86 8.93 4.21
N ALA A 170 14.58 9.95 5.03
CA ALA A 170 15.11 10.04 6.40
C ALA A 170 14.65 8.88 7.30
N SER A 171 13.58 8.18 6.91
CA SER A 171 12.94 7.14 7.72
C SER A 171 13.30 5.72 7.31
N GLY A 172 13.94 5.50 6.16
CA GLY A 172 14.41 4.17 5.74
C GLY A 172 14.39 3.89 4.24
N PHE A 173 13.78 4.74 3.41
CA PHE A 173 13.84 4.62 1.96
C PHE A 173 15.05 5.37 1.35
N THR A 174 15.35 5.11 0.09
CA THR A 174 16.28 5.89 -0.72
C THR A 174 15.59 6.45 -1.96
N ILE A 175 16.10 7.55 -2.50
CA ILE A 175 15.51 8.23 -3.67
C ILE A 175 15.48 7.36 -4.96
N SER A 176 16.30 6.32 -5.00
CA SER A 176 16.42 5.34 -6.07
C SER A 176 15.68 4.04 -5.81
N ASP A 177 14.97 3.90 -4.69
CA ASP A 177 14.25 2.68 -4.37
C ASP A 177 13.17 2.39 -5.40
N SER A 178 13.06 1.10 -5.74
CA SER A 178 11.99 0.54 -6.53
C SER A 178 10.93 -0.12 -5.63
N TRP A 179 9.73 -0.38 -6.17
CA TRP A 179 8.73 -1.11 -5.40
C TRP A 179 9.22 -2.53 -5.10
N GLY A 180 8.96 -3.03 -3.89
CA GLY A 180 9.31 -4.40 -3.53
C GLY A 180 8.35 -5.43 -4.14
N TYR A 181 7.12 -5.00 -4.38
CA TYR A 181 6.12 -5.70 -5.19
C TYR A 181 5.44 -4.70 -6.12
N ARG A 182 5.24 -5.07 -7.38
CA ARG A 182 4.50 -4.30 -8.39
C ARG A 182 3.97 -5.22 -9.48
N ALA A 183 2.65 -5.28 -9.64
CA ALA A 183 2.03 -6.11 -10.68
C ALA A 183 0.75 -5.52 -11.24
N LEU A 184 0.45 -5.87 -12.50
CA LEU A 184 -0.83 -5.59 -13.14
C LEU A 184 -1.89 -6.55 -12.59
N GLU A 185 -3.01 -6.00 -12.15
CA GLU A 185 -4.13 -6.79 -11.67
C GLU A 185 -4.84 -7.50 -12.84
N PRO A 186 -5.12 -8.82 -12.72
CA PRO A 186 -5.80 -9.58 -13.76
C PRO A 186 -7.15 -8.95 -14.13
N HIS A 187 -7.41 -8.82 -15.42
CA HIS A 187 -8.65 -8.28 -15.99
C HIS A 187 -8.99 -6.83 -15.60
N LYS A 188 -8.08 -6.12 -14.93
CA LYS A 188 -8.27 -4.72 -14.49
C LYS A 188 -7.21 -3.84 -15.17
N THR A 189 -7.52 -2.57 -15.36
CA THR A 189 -6.52 -1.55 -15.75
C THR A 189 -5.97 -0.89 -14.49
N CYS A 190 -5.45 -1.73 -13.60
CA CYS A 190 -4.94 -1.32 -12.29
C CYS A 190 -3.61 -2.02 -12.02
N ILE A 191 -2.65 -1.29 -11.46
CA ILE A 191 -1.37 -1.82 -10.98
C ILE A 191 -1.36 -1.65 -9.46
N SER A 192 -1.11 -2.73 -8.74
CA SER A 192 -0.90 -2.69 -7.29
C SER A 192 0.59 -2.76 -7.00
N SER A 193 1.08 -1.91 -6.08
CA SER A 193 2.48 -1.94 -5.64
C SER A 193 2.60 -1.80 -4.13
N VAL A 194 3.63 -2.42 -3.56
CA VAL A 194 3.94 -2.34 -2.13
C VAL A 194 5.45 -2.19 -1.93
N ALA A 195 5.83 -1.29 -1.05
CA ALA A 195 7.20 -1.12 -0.59
C ALA A 195 7.21 -1.05 0.95
N LEU A 196 8.23 -1.66 1.56
CA LEU A 196 8.34 -1.81 3.00
C LEU A 196 9.74 -1.36 3.42
N ALA A 197 9.82 -0.57 4.48
CA ALA A 197 11.09 -0.15 5.06
C ALA A 197 11.03 -0.25 6.58
N ARG A 198 12.10 -0.73 7.21
CA ARG A 198 12.25 -0.63 8.67
C ARG A 198 12.47 0.84 9.02
N LEU A 199 11.72 1.34 10.00
CA LEU A 199 11.86 2.71 10.47
C LEU A 199 13.23 2.90 11.11
N ASN A 200 14.03 3.82 10.57
CA ASN A 200 15.27 4.24 11.20
C ASN A 200 14.96 5.13 12.42
N SER A 201 15.01 4.55 13.61
CA SER A 201 14.79 5.24 14.89
C SER A 201 16.09 5.55 15.63
N ASP A 202 17.20 5.74 14.91
CA ASP A 202 18.49 6.07 15.52
C ASP A 202 18.37 7.30 16.44
N SER A 203 18.44 7.03 17.75
CA SER A 203 18.31 8.04 18.81
C SER A 203 19.45 9.05 18.81
N SER A 204 20.54 8.78 18.09
CA SER A 204 21.68 9.70 17.97
C SER A 204 21.38 10.90 17.06
N ASN A 205 20.39 10.79 16.17
CA ASN A 205 19.99 11.88 15.27
C ASN A 205 18.61 12.45 15.68
N PRO A 206 18.56 13.67 16.26
CA PRO A 206 17.31 14.33 16.65
C PRO A 206 16.32 14.49 15.50
N GLN A 207 16.79 14.59 14.26
CA GLN A 207 15.94 14.73 13.08
C GLN A 207 15.24 13.42 12.73
N HIS A 208 15.89 12.27 12.90
CA HIS A 208 15.25 10.95 12.73
C HIS A 208 14.18 10.73 13.80
N MET A 209 14.45 11.11 15.04
CA MET A 209 13.47 11.04 16.13
C MET A 209 12.23 11.91 15.86
N ALA A 210 12.42 13.16 15.40
CA ALA A 210 11.30 14.05 15.06
C ALA A 210 10.47 13.50 13.89
N THR A 211 11.13 12.90 12.89
CA THR A 211 10.45 12.26 11.76
C THR A 211 9.68 11.02 12.18
N ALA A 212 10.28 10.15 13.00
CA ALA A 212 9.63 8.97 13.57
C ALA A 212 8.37 9.34 14.38
N GLN A 213 8.41 10.43 15.15
CA GLN A 213 7.25 10.98 15.85
C GLN A 213 6.13 11.46 14.91
N LYS A 214 6.48 12.06 13.77
CA LYS A 214 5.48 12.43 12.74
C LYS A 214 4.86 11.18 12.12
N LEU A 215 5.66 10.16 11.83
CA LEU A 215 5.18 8.91 11.24
C LEU A 215 4.26 8.12 12.17
N LEU A 216 4.41 8.25 13.50
CA LEU A 216 3.46 7.69 14.46
C LEU A 216 2.02 8.18 14.26
N LEU A 217 1.82 9.38 13.70
CA LEU A 217 0.48 9.87 13.37
C LEU A 217 -0.24 8.97 12.36
N PHE A 218 0.52 8.19 11.58
CA PHE A 218 0.00 7.25 10.59
C PHE A 218 -0.14 5.82 11.13
N TRP A 219 0.23 5.58 12.39
CA TRP A 219 -0.01 4.29 13.03
C TRP A 219 -1.52 4.09 13.23
N ARG A 220 -2.08 3.05 12.60
CA ARG A 220 -3.53 2.74 12.59
C ARG A 220 -4.40 3.83 11.96
N LYS A 221 -3.81 4.86 11.34
CA LYS A 221 -4.49 5.91 10.58
C LYS A 221 -3.74 6.15 9.27
N PRO A 222 -3.88 5.26 8.28
CA PRO A 222 -3.15 5.38 7.03
C PRO A 222 -3.42 6.73 6.36
N ALA A 223 -2.36 7.44 6.00
CA ALA A 223 -2.47 8.64 5.19
C ALA A 223 -2.67 8.26 3.74
N ARG A 224 -3.58 8.96 3.05
CA ARG A 224 -3.86 8.73 1.64
C ARG A 224 -3.62 9.99 0.83
N LYS A 225 -2.92 9.84 -0.28
CA LYS A 225 -2.74 10.90 -1.29
C LYS A 225 -3.21 10.38 -2.63
N CYS A 226 -4.11 11.12 -3.28
CA CYS A 226 -4.62 10.80 -4.61
C CYS A 226 -4.29 11.93 -5.57
N TRP A 227 -3.79 11.60 -6.76
CA TRP A 227 -3.51 12.57 -7.81
C TRP A 227 -3.59 11.94 -9.19
N TRP A 228 -3.55 12.80 -10.21
CA TRP A 228 -3.56 12.39 -11.61
C TRP A 228 -2.22 12.73 -12.26
N ASP A 229 -1.80 11.86 -13.17
CA ASP A 229 -0.63 12.03 -14.03
C ASP A 229 -1.00 11.65 -15.47
N GLY A 230 -0.23 12.13 -16.45
CA GLY A 230 -0.43 11.88 -17.86
C GLY A 230 0.87 11.49 -18.53
N VAL A 231 0.85 10.39 -19.27
CA VAL A 231 2.03 9.88 -19.98
C VAL A 231 1.67 9.52 -21.42
N GLU A 232 2.64 9.65 -22.31
CA GLU A 232 2.53 9.15 -23.68
C GLU A 232 3.44 7.93 -23.77
N LEU A 233 2.85 6.77 -24.08
CA LEU A 233 3.57 5.52 -24.30
C LEU A 233 3.81 5.37 -25.79
N ALA A 234 5.05 5.12 -26.19
CA ALA A 234 5.41 4.80 -27.56
C ALA A 234 5.42 3.28 -27.76
N ASP A 235 5.43 2.85 -29.03
CA ASP A 235 5.66 1.46 -29.42
C ASP A 235 4.61 0.45 -28.88
N ILE A 236 3.35 0.90 -28.72
CA ILE A 236 2.26 0.04 -28.27
C ILE A 236 1.57 -0.64 -29.45
N GLY A 237 1.46 -1.97 -29.39
CA GLY A 237 0.77 -2.79 -30.38
C GLY A 237 1.56 -3.02 -31.67
N ALA A 238 0.96 -3.75 -32.62
CA ALA A 238 1.61 -4.14 -33.88
C ALA A 238 2.00 -2.95 -34.77
N ASN A 239 1.30 -1.81 -34.61
CA ASN A 239 1.52 -0.60 -35.40
C ASN A 239 2.48 0.40 -34.72
N GLN A 240 3.05 0.06 -33.55
CA GLN A 240 3.90 0.95 -32.75
C GLN A 240 3.27 2.34 -32.52
N GLU A 241 1.98 2.35 -32.18
CA GLU A 241 1.24 3.59 -32.01
C GLU A 241 1.63 4.28 -30.70
N LYS A 242 1.60 5.62 -30.73
CA LYS A 242 1.67 6.42 -29.50
C LYS A 242 0.32 6.45 -28.83
N VAL A 243 0.26 6.01 -27.58
CA VAL A 243 -0.97 5.96 -26.79
C VAL A 243 -0.85 6.93 -25.62
N LYS A 244 -1.79 7.88 -25.54
CA LYS A 244 -1.89 8.75 -24.38
C LYS A 244 -2.58 7.98 -23.25
N VAL A 245 -1.96 7.95 -22.08
CA VAL A 245 -2.48 7.25 -20.90
C VAL A 245 -2.61 8.23 -19.75
N TRP A 246 -3.81 8.33 -19.20
CA TRP A 246 -4.04 9.02 -17.93
C TRP A 246 -3.92 8.03 -16.79
N ILE A 247 -3.31 8.47 -15.70
CA ILE A 247 -3.02 7.64 -14.55
C ILE A 247 -3.60 8.33 -13.33
N ARG A 248 -4.41 7.61 -12.56
CA ARG A 248 -4.81 8.01 -11.21
C ARG A 248 -4.00 7.19 -10.22
N ARG A 249 -3.19 7.86 -9.41
CA ARG A 249 -2.41 7.21 -8.35
C ARG A 249 -3.05 7.47 -7.01
N ILE A 250 -3.16 6.42 -6.20
CA ILE A 250 -3.47 6.51 -4.78
C ILE A 250 -2.30 5.92 -4.03
N TRP A 251 -1.63 6.74 -3.24
CA TRP A 251 -0.69 6.26 -2.24
C TRP A 251 -1.37 6.13 -0.90
N THR A 252 -1.13 5.01 -0.24
CA THR A 252 -1.44 4.78 1.16
C THR A 252 -0.13 4.61 1.93
N LEU A 253 0.13 5.52 2.86
CA LEU A 253 1.24 5.46 3.78
C LEU A 253 0.73 5.03 5.16
N GLU A 254 1.29 3.96 5.68
CA GLU A 254 0.94 3.40 6.97
C GLU A 254 2.21 3.06 7.77
N LEU A 255 2.09 3.12 9.10
CA LEU A 255 3.12 2.60 10.00
C LEU A 255 2.56 1.38 10.72
N THR A 256 3.31 0.29 10.74
CA THR A 256 2.99 -0.95 11.46
C THR A 256 4.05 -1.17 12.54
N VAL A 257 3.62 -1.49 13.77
CA VAL A 257 4.53 -1.81 14.88
C VAL A 257 4.32 -3.25 15.29
N ILE A 258 5.34 -4.09 15.12
CA ILE A 258 5.23 -5.52 15.37
C ILE A 258 5.03 -5.78 16.86
N GLY A 259 4.13 -6.70 17.20
CA GLY A 259 3.82 -7.07 18.58
C GLY A 259 3.09 -5.98 19.37
N ALA A 260 2.71 -4.85 18.77
CA ALA A 260 1.78 -3.91 19.35
C ALA A 260 0.36 -4.34 18.95
N GLY A 261 -0.28 -5.16 19.79
CA GLY A 261 -1.62 -5.69 19.52
C GLY A 261 -2.64 -4.59 19.21
N LYS A 262 -3.58 -4.89 18.32
CA LYS A 262 -4.75 -4.04 18.07
C LYS A 262 -5.70 -4.18 19.27
N MET A 263 -5.53 -3.34 20.30
CA MET A 263 -6.59 -3.10 21.30
C MET A 263 -7.84 -2.55 20.62
#